data_AF-A0A383BUL1-F1
#
_entry.id   AF-A0A383BUL1-F1
#
_cell.length_a   1.000
_cell.length_b   1.000
_cell.length_c   1.000
_cell.angle_alpha   90.00
_cell.angle_beta   90.00
_cell.angle_gamma   90.00
#
_symmetry.space_group_name_H-M   'P 1'
#
loop_
_entity.id
_entity.type
_entity.pdbx_description
1 polymer ?
#
loop_
_entity_poly.entity_id
_entity_poly.type
_entity_poly.pdbx_seq_one_letter_code
_entity_poly.pdbx_strand_id
1 'polypeptide(L)'
;MKLIIGSDHLGKDFTKKLQDLFPDGEFIEAFTESEQKKHISDSEVFFGFPSKSILENAKKLKWIACPGTGIDKIVKNLHLIDENITITNAPLAHVTPMAEHVVGMMVSLAHSYK
;
A
#
# COMPACT_ATOMS: atom_id res chain seq x y z
N MET A 1 -16.20 -8.13 4.96
CA MET A 1 -15.47 -7.32 3.95
C MET A 1 -14.17 -8.03 3.66
N LYS A 2 -13.86 -8.28 2.38
CA LYS A 2 -12.65 -9.02 1.98
C LYS A 2 -11.54 -8.06 1.55
N LEU A 3 -10.37 -8.19 2.18
CA LEU A 3 -9.24 -7.30 2.01
C LEU A 3 -8.00 -8.08 1.60
N ILE A 4 -7.30 -7.60 0.57
CA ILE A 4 -5.99 -8.13 0.18
C ILE A 4 -4.90 -7.27 0.79
N ILE A 5 -3.97 -7.90 1.48
CA ILE A 5 -2.69 -7.33 1.88
C ILE A 5 -1.66 -7.66 0.79
N GLY A 6 -1.53 -6.74 -0.17
CA GLY A 6 -0.70 -6.88 -1.36
C GLY A 6 0.76 -6.45 -1.18
N SER A 7 1.14 -6.01 0.01
CA SER A 7 2.46 -5.44 0.31
C SER A 7 2.89 -5.79 1.72
N ASP A 8 4.16 -6.16 1.88
CA ASP A 8 4.80 -6.50 3.16
C ASP A 8 5.59 -5.33 3.77
N HIS A 9 5.39 -4.09 3.28
CA HIS A 9 6.15 -2.92 3.74
C HIS A 9 5.93 -2.57 5.22
N LEU A 10 4.85 -3.06 5.83
CA LEU A 10 4.58 -2.95 7.28
C LEU A 10 4.97 -4.23 8.06
N GLY A 11 5.69 -5.14 7.42
CA GLY A 11 6.09 -6.44 7.95
C GLY A 11 5.10 -7.55 7.61
N LYS A 12 5.61 -8.80 7.56
CA LYS A 12 4.81 -9.99 7.20
C LYS A 12 3.72 -10.31 8.22
N ASP A 13 3.91 -9.96 9.48
CA ASP A 13 2.90 -10.18 10.53
C ASP A 13 1.80 -9.09 10.56
N PHE A 14 1.83 -8.11 9.66
CA PHE A 14 0.86 -7.02 9.65
C PHE A 14 -0.58 -7.54 9.46
N THR A 15 -0.77 -8.52 8.59
CA THR A 15 -2.08 -9.14 8.36
C THR A 15 -2.63 -9.79 9.63
N LYS A 16 -1.80 -10.49 10.40
CA LYS A 16 -2.20 -11.08 11.68
C LYS A 16 -2.63 -10.00 12.67
N LYS A 17 -1.86 -8.92 12.79
CA LYS A 17 -2.23 -7.77 13.65
C LYS A 17 -3.59 -7.18 13.26
N LEU A 18 -3.85 -7.05 11.95
CA LEU A 18 -5.15 -6.59 11.46
C LEU A 18 -6.27 -7.57 11.80
N GLN A 19 -6.03 -8.87 11.63
CA GLN A 19 -7.00 -9.91 11.97
C GLN A 19 -7.31 -9.93 13.48
N ASP A 20 -6.30 -9.74 14.33
CA ASP A 20 -6.47 -9.67 15.80
C ASP A 20 -7.26 -8.42 16.22
N LEU A 21 -7.00 -7.27 15.58
CA LEU A 21 -7.68 -6.01 15.87
C LEU A 21 -9.11 -5.94 15.31
N PHE A 22 -9.35 -6.62 14.19
CA PHE A 22 -10.63 -6.62 13.47
C PHE A 22 -11.06 -8.06 13.12
N PRO A 23 -11.54 -8.85 14.10
CA PRO A 23 -11.85 -10.27 13.90
C PRO A 23 -12.90 -10.56 12.82
N ASP A 24 -13.82 -9.63 12.56
CA ASP A 24 -14.87 -9.76 11.54
C ASP A 24 -14.37 -9.49 10.10
N GLY A 25 -13.15 -8.97 9.97
CA GLY A 25 -12.51 -8.73 8.67
C GLY A 25 -11.92 -10.00 8.09
N GLU A 26 -12.05 -10.18 6.77
CA GLU A 26 -11.36 -11.26 6.04
C GLU A 26 -10.10 -10.67 5.40
N PHE A 27 -8.94 -10.86 6.06
CA PHE A 27 -7.66 -10.38 5.56
C PHE A 27 -6.86 -11.49 4.90
N ILE A 28 -6.42 -11.25 3.66
CA ILE A 28 -5.68 -12.24 2.85
C ILE A 28 -4.30 -11.70 2.53
N GLU A 29 -3.27 -12.44 2.94
CA GLU A 29 -1.90 -12.21 2.51
C GLU A 29 -1.74 -12.61 1.03
N ALA A 30 -1.34 -11.66 0.19
CA ALA A 30 -1.04 -11.91 -1.21
C ALA A 30 0.10 -11.01 -1.69
N PHE A 31 1.32 -11.33 -1.28
CA PHE A 31 2.50 -10.49 -1.57
C PHE A 31 2.99 -10.64 -3.02
N THR A 32 2.54 -11.68 -3.73
CA THR A 32 2.85 -11.88 -5.15
C THR A 32 1.66 -11.60 -6.06
N GLU A 33 1.92 -11.17 -7.30
CA GLU A 33 0.84 -10.93 -8.27
C GLU A 33 0.02 -12.20 -8.54
N SER A 34 0.65 -13.38 -8.51
CA SER A 34 -0.02 -14.66 -8.68
C SER A 34 -1.06 -14.92 -7.58
N GLU A 35 -0.71 -14.63 -6.32
CA GLU A 35 -1.64 -14.73 -5.20
C GLU A 35 -2.73 -13.66 -5.29
N GLN A 36 -2.37 -12.42 -5.65
CA GLN A 36 -3.34 -11.33 -5.77
C GLN A 36 -4.42 -11.66 -6.80
N LYS A 37 -4.03 -12.25 -7.95
CA LYS A 37 -4.98 -12.68 -9.00
C LYS A 37 -6.01 -13.71 -8.51
N LYS A 38 -5.66 -14.57 -7.55
CA LYS A 38 -6.59 -15.58 -7.01
C LYS A 38 -7.73 -14.95 -6.21
N HIS A 39 -7.52 -13.75 -5.65
CA HIS A 39 -8.44 -13.15 -4.68
C HIS A 39 -9.00 -11.79 -5.11
N ILE A 40 -8.37 -11.09 -6.07
CA ILE A 40 -8.75 -9.70 -6.40
C ILE A 40 -10.18 -9.58 -6.95
N SER A 41 -10.66 -10.61 -7.64
CA SER A 41 -11.96 -10.55 -8.33
C SER A 41 -13.16 -10.33 -7.39
N ASP A 42 -13.05 -10.76 -6.14
CA ASP A 42 -14.10 -10.66 -5.13
C ASP A 42 -13.69 -9.85 -3.90
N SER A 43 -12.52 -9.20 -3.93
CA SER A 43 -12.02 -8.34 -2.84
C SER A 43 -12.52 -6.91 -2.97
N GLU A 44 -12.84 -6.30 -1.84
CA GLU A 44 -13.37 -4.93 -1.77
C GLU A 44 -12.27 -3.91 -1.49
N VAL A 45 -11.20 -4.33 -0.83
CA VAL A 45 -10.08 -3.47 -0.45
C VAL A 45 -8.76 -4.09 -0.91
N PHE A 46 -7.87 -3.24 -1.43
CA PHE A 46 -6.50 -3.62 -1.75
C PHE A 46 -5.52 -2.73 -0.99
N PHE A 47 -4.73 -3.31 -0.10
CA PHE A 47 -3.63 -2.63 0.58
C PHE A 47 -2.32 -2.85 -0.20
N GLY A 48 -1.73 -1.77 -0.73
CA GLY A 48 -0.50 -1.83 -1.51
C GLY A 48 -0.55 -1.02 -2.80
N PHE A 49 0.19 -1.48 -3.80
CA PHE A 49 0.31 -0.83 -5.12
C PHE A 49 -0.11 -1.82 -6.21
N PRO A 50 -1.40 -1.89 -6.58
CA PRO A 50 -1.88 -2.88 -7.54
C PRO A 50 -1.29 -2.61 -8.93
N SER A 51 -0.85 -3.66 -9.62
CA SER A 51 -0.42 -3.57 -11.01
C SER A 51 -1.63 -3.45 -11.95
N LYS A 52 -1.38 -3.09 -13.21
CA LYS A 52 -2.42 -2.99 -14.25
C LYS A 52 -3.25 -4.28 -14.35
N SER A 53 -2.59 -5.44 -14.34
CA SER A 53 -3.25 -6.74 -14.45
C SER A 53 -4.16 -7.03 -13.26
N ILE A 54 -3.82 -6.55 -12.06
CA ILE A 54 -4.64 -6.68 -10.86
C ILE A 54 -5.88 -5.80 -10.97
N LEU A 55 -5.72 -4.53 -11.38
CA LEU A 55 -6.83 -3.59 -11.55
C LEU A 55 -7.85 -4.07 -12.59
N GLU A 56 -7.39 -4.62 -13.72
CA GLU A 56 -8.27 -5.17 -14.77
C GLU A 56 -9.15 -6.34 -14.29
N ASN A 57 -8.73 -7.05 -13.24
CA ASN A 57 -9.47 -8.17 -12.67
C ASN A 57 -10.27 -7.80 -11.40
N ALA A 58 -10.23 -6.56 -10.95
CA ALA A 58 -10.74 -6.11 -9.66
C ALA A 58 -12.23 -5.71 -9.68
N LYS A 59 -13.11 -6.69 -9.85
CA LYS A 59 -14.55 -6.46 -10.11
C LYS A 59 -15.34 -5.86 -8.94
N LYS A 60 -14.91 -6.08 -7.70
CA LYS A 60 -15.59 -5.59 -6.49
C LYS A 60 -14.80 -4.54 -5.72
N LEU A 61 -13.68 -4.08 -6.27
CA LEU A 61 -12.78 -3.17 -5.59
C LEU A 61 -13.46 -1.82 -5.36
N LYS A 62 -13.38 -1.33 -4.13
CA LYS A 62 -13.94 -0.05 -3.68
C LYS A 62 -12.88 0.85 -3.07
N TRP A 63 -11.78 0.28 -2.59
CA TRP A 63 -10.74 1.04 -1.88
C TRP A 63 -9.34 0.51 -2.16
N ILE A 64 -8.43 1.41 -2.54
CA ILE A 64 -6.99 1.16 -2.59
C ILE A 64 -6.32 1.92 -1.43
N ALA A 65 -5.77 1.18 -0.48
CA ALA A 65 -5.04 1.71 0.66
C ALA A 65 -3.53 1.68 0.36
N CYS A 66 -2.96 2.83 0.01
CA CYS A 66 -1.53 2.96 -0.25
C CYS A 66 -0.75 3.05 1.07
N PRO A 67 0.26 2.18 1.31
CA PRO A 67 1.10 2.25 2.51
C PRO A 67 2.09 3.42 2.50
N GLY A 68 2.32 4.04 1.35
CA GLY A 68 3.29 5.14 1.19
C GLY A 68 2.63 6.51 1.17
N THR A 69 3.45 7.55 1.33
CA THR A 69 3.02 8.95 1.12
C THR A 69 2.81 9.24 -0.38
N GLY A 70 3.72 8.78 -1.24
CA GLY A 70 3.63 8.91 -2.69
C GLY A 70 2.66 7.90 -3.30
N ILE A 71 1.83 8.36 -4.25
CA ILE A 71 0.84 7.53 -4.96
C ILE A 71 1.21 7.30 -6.43
N ASP A 72 2.43 7.64 -6.85
CA ASP A 72 2.89 7.62 -8.24
C ASP A 72 2.69 6.25 -8.92
N LYS A 73 2.88 5.16 -8.17
CA LYS A 73 2.68 3.79 -8.67
C LYS A 73 1.22 3.50 -9.02
N ILE A 74 0.28 4.13 -8.33
CA ILE A 74 -1.17 4.00 -8.54
C ILE A 74 -1.60 4.95 -9.67
N VAL A 75 -1.12 6.20 -9.64
CA VAL A 75 -1.46 7.24 -10.63
C VAL A 75 -1.09 6.82 -12.06
N LYS A 76 -0.01 6.05 -12.26
CA LYS A 76 0.35 5.48 -13.57
C LYS A 76 -0.77 4.66 -14.22
N ASN A 77 -1.64 4.06 -13.40
CA ASN A 77 -2.75 3.22 -13.84
C ASN A 77 -4.12 3.89 -13.56
N LEU A 78 -4.16 5.20 -13.30
CA LEU A 78 -5.39 5.89 -12.90
C LEU A 78 -6.53 5.73 -13.93
N HIS A 79 -6.20 5.63 -15.22
CA HIS A 79 -7.15 5.38 -16.31
C HIS A 79 -7.89 4.03 -16.24
N LEU A 80 -7.46 3.11 -15.38
CA LEU A 80 -8.09 1.81 -15.13
C LEU A 80 -8.92 1.79 -13.83
N ILE A 81 -8.87 2.87 -13.06
CA ILE A 81 -9.52 2.96 -11.76
C ILE A 81 -10.82 3.73 -11.95
N ASP A 82 -11.94 3.09 -11.58
CA ASP A 82 -13.26 3.70 -11.58
C ASP A 82 -13.32 4.87 -10.57
N GLU A 83 -14.03 5.95 -10.92
CA GLU A 83 -14.18 7.14 -10.06
C GLU A 83 -14.80 6.83 -8.69
N ASN A 84 -15.54 5.73 -8.57
CA ASN A 84 -16.13 5.27 -7.31
C ASN A 84 -15.13 4.56 -6.38
N ILE A 85 -13.90 4.29 -6.84
CA ILE A 85 -12.86 3.67 -6.03
C ILE A 85 -12.14 4.75 -5.23
N THR A 86 -12.21 4.65 -3.90
CA THR A 86 -11.48 5.53 -3.00
C THR A 86 -9.99 5.15 -2.99
N ILE A 87 -9.11 6.15 -3.05
CA ILE A 87 -7.67 5.95 -2.89
C ILE A 87 -7.22 6.73 -1.65
N THR A 88 -6.58 6.05 -0.71
CA THR A 88 -5.96 6.69 0.47
C THR A 88 -4.46 6.46 0.46
N ASN A 89 -3.71 7.37 1.07
CA ASN A 89 -2.27 7.24 1.29
C ASN A 89 -1.94 7.43 2.78
N ALA A 90 -0.65 7.32 3.11
CA ALA A 90 -0.14 7.60 4.45
C ALA A 90 0.63 8.95 4.46
N PRO A 91 -0.07 10.09 4.47
CA PRO A 91 0.60 11.37 4.59
C PRO A 91 1.25 11.47 5.98
N LEU A 92 2.33 12.24 6.08
CA LEU A 92 3.05 12.53 7.32
C LEU A 92 3.85 11.37 7.96
N ALA A 93 3.68 10.12 7.51
CA ALA A 93 4.34 8.94 8.08
C ALA A 93 5.88 9.07 8.21
N HIS A 94 6.50 9.86 7.33
CA HIS A 94 7.95 10.08 7.31
C HIS A 94 8.38 11.54 7.49
N VAL A 95 7.50 12.47 7.87
CA VAL A 95 7.87 13.91 7.92
C VAL A 95 9.03 14.17 8.87
N THR A 96 8.93 13.71 10.13
CA THR A 96 9.99 13.86 11.13
C THR A 96 11.28 13.16 10.73
N PRO A 97 11.30 11.84 10.43
CA PRO A 97 12.55 11.16 10.08
C PRO A 97 13.18 11.69 8.80
N MET A 98 12.39 12.19 7.84
CA MET A 98 12.93 12.82 6.63
C MET A 98 13.56 14.18 6.94
N ALA A 99 12.96 14.99 7.82
CA ALA A 99 13.56 16.25 8.26
C ALA A 99 14.90 16.01 8.98
N GLU A 100 14.94 15.02 9.87
CA GLU A 100 16.17 14.59 10.55
C GLU A 100 17.22 14.08 9.55
N HIS A 101 16.80 13.27 8.57
CA HIS A 101 17.70 12.77 7.52
C HIS A 101 18.30 13.92 6.69
N VAL A 102 17.49 14.92 6.30
CA VAL A 102 17.97 16.08 5.54
C VAL A 102 19.02 16.85 6.35
N VAL A 103 18.74 17.19 7.60
CA VAL A 103 19.70 17.90 8.47
C VAL A 103 20.97 17.07 8.67
N GLY A 104 20.82 15.77 8.93
CA GLY A 104 21.96 14.85 9.08
C GLY A 104 22.83 14.79 7.83
N MET A 105 22.22 14.70 6.64
CA MET A 105 22.95 14.69 5.37
C MET A 105 23.65 16.01 5.08
N MET A 106 23.02 17.16 5.41
CA MET A 106 23.66 18.47 5.26
C MET A 106 24.96 18.56 6.08
N VAL A 107 24.91 18.17 7.35
CA VAL A 107 26.08 18.19 8.25
C VAL A 107 27.14 17.19 7.76
N SER A 108 26.74 15.96 7.43
CA SER A 108 27.65 14.92 6.94
C SER A 108 28.42 15.35 5.70
N LEU A 109 27.74 15.95 4.71
CA LEU A 109 28.37 16.43 3.48
C LEU A 109 29.27 17.64 3.73
N ALA A 110 28.82 18.60 4.55
CA ALA A 110 29.61 19.78 4.89
C ALA A 110 30.93 19.42 5.60
N HIS A 111 30.94 18.36 6.39
CA HIS A 111 32.10 17.92 7.17
C HIS A 111 32.83 16.72 6.57
N SER A 112 32.50 16.30 5.34
CA SER A 112 33.10 15.14 4.67
C SER A 112 33.09 13.88 5.56
N TYR A 113 31.98 13.67 6.29
CA TYR A 113 31.77 12.50 7.12
C TYR A 113 31.77 11.27 6.19
N LYS A 114 32.73 10.36 6.43
CA LYS A 114 32.92 9.13 5.64
C LYS A 114 32.23 7.95 6.31
#